data_AF-A0A0S4RDG9-F1
#
_entry.id   AF-A0A0S4RDG9-F1
#
_cell.length_a   1.000
_cell.length_b   1.000
_cell.length_c   1.000
_cell.angle_alpha   90.00
_cell.angle_beta   90.00
_cell.angle_gamma   90.00
#
_symmetry.space_group_name_H-M   'P 1'
#
loop_
_entity.id
_entity.type
_entity.pdbx_description
1 polymer ?
#
loop_
_entity_poly.entity_id
_entity_poly.type
_entity_poly.pdbx_seq_one_letter_code
_entity_poly.pdbx_strand_id
1 'polypeptide(L)'
;MPSSGTRAGGILFPIVKSLSSALGSEQGETRKKAGAFFMQTLWQGNAVTNGMFLTSMAGNPLIASLVLTTFGVEISWGGLWAMGAIVPALVSLAVIPYVLYKIYPPQIKDYPQGKEIARAELAKLGSLQKNEIVMIGVFIGALILWATGSITGLNATTVVMIAVGVMLVFGVLEWNDFIGENGAWDTLIWMGSLITLAGGLSKLGFVTWFASLMSGTMGGLSWTLVMVILVLVYVFTHYFFASLTAHITAMYATFGAVAIAATLCL
;
A
#
# COMPACT_ATOMS: atom_id res chain seq x y z
N MET A 1 -3.72 1.53 -8.23
CA MET A 1 -4.63 0.38 -8.01
C MET A 1 -4.67 0.08 -6.52
N PRO A 2 -5.87 -0.09 -5.93
CA PRO A 2 -6.02 -0.20 -4.48
C PRO A 2 -5.81 -1.60 -3.90
N SER A 3 -5.68 -2.61 -4.76
CA SER A 3 -5.34 -3.98 -4.35
C SER A 3 -3.88 -4.30 -4.67
N SER A 4 -3.09 -4.51 -3.62
CA SER A 4 -1.72 -5.04 -3.70
C SER A 4 -1.68 -6.37 -4.48
N GLY A 5 -2.63 -7.27 -4.21
CA GLY A 5 -2.70 -8.58 -4.85
C GLY A 5 -3.02 -8.49 -6.34
N THR A 6 -3.97 -7.65 -6.74
CA THR A 6 -4.34 -7.44 -8.15
C THR A 6 -3.18 -6.83 -8.93
N ARG A 7 -2.48 -5.84 -8.36
CA ARG A 7 -1.32 -5.24 -9.02
C ARG A 7 -0.16 -6.23 -9.16
N ALA A 8 0.24 -6.88 -8.07
CA ALA A 8 1.39 -7.78 -8.07
C ALA A 8 1.10 -9.09 -8.82
N GLY A 9 0.03 -9.79 -8.47
CA GLY A 9 -0.30 -11.11 -9.00
C GLY A 9 -1.09 -11.08 -10.32
N GLY A 10 -1.99 -10.11 -10.49
CA GLY A 10 -2.84 -10.03 -11.67
C GLY A 10 -2.16 -9.41 -12.89
N ILE A 11 -1.37 -8.35 -12.68
CA ILE A 11 -0.78 -7.57 -13.78
C ILE A 11 0.72 -7.78 -13.89
N LEU A 12 1.47 -7.50 -12.82
CA LEU A 12 2.93 -7.47 -12.88
C LEU A 12 3.52 -8.89 -13.00
N PHE A 13 2.94 -9.88 -12.32
CA PHE A 13 3.46 -11.24 -12.32
C PHE A 13 3.45 -11.87 -13.73
N PRO A 14 2.36 -11.84 -14.53
CA PRO A 14 2.39 -12.35 -15.90
C PRO A 14 3.45 -11.66 -16.78
N ILE A 15 3.62 -10.35 -16.64
CA ILE A 15 4.64 -9.58 -17.38
C ILE A 15 6.05 -10.06 -17.00
N VAL A 16 6.35 -10.10 -15.70
CA VAL A 16 7.64 -10.57 -15.20
C VAL A 16 7.90 -12.02 -15.59
N LYS A 17 6.88 -12.89 -15.52
CA LYS A 17 6.99 -14.28 -15.94
C LYS A 17 7.30 -14.39 -17.43
N SER A 18 6.56 -13.69 -18.29
CA SER A 18 6.79 -13.67 -19.74
C SER A 18 8.20 -13.18 -20.09
N LEU A 19 8.65 -12.09 -19.46
CA LEU A 19 10.01 -11.57 -19.65
C LEU A 19 11.09 -12.56 -19.18
N SER A 20 10.84 -13.23 -18.05
CA SER A 20 11.76 -14.24 -17.52
C SER A 20 11.91 -15.43 -18.48
N SER A 21 10.79 -15.92 -19.02
CA SER A 21 10.77 -17.00 -20.01
C SER A 21 11.44 -16.60 -21.32
N ALA A 22 11.25 -15.36 -21.79
CA ALA A 22 11.94 -14.84 -22.98
C ALA A 22 13.47 -14.82 -22.82
N LEU A 23 13.96 -14.68 -21.60
CA LEU A 23 15.38 -14.75 -21.25
C LEU A 23 15.85 -16.18 -20.89
N GLY A 24 15.00 -17.19 -21.10
CA GLY A 24 15.27 -18.59 -20.77
C GLY A 24 15.49 -18.82 -19.27
N SER A 25 14.87 -17.99 -18.43
CA SER A 25 14.95 -18.02 -16.98
C SER A 25 13.67 -18.60 -16.39
N GLU A 26 13.72 -19.90 -16.07
CA GLU A 26 12.59 -20.66 -15.55
C GLU A 26 12.80 -21.05 -14.08
N GLN A 27 11.76 -21.59 -13.44
CA GLN A 27 11.88 -22.16 -12.10
C GLN A 27 12.93 -23.31 -12.10
N GLY A 28 13.72 -23.42 -11.02
CA GLY A 28 14.81 -24.38 -10.94
C GLY A 28 16.17 -23.75 -11.20
N GLU A 29 17.04 -24.43 -11.96
CA GLU A 29 18.46 -24.05 -12.09
C GLU A 29 18.67 -22.73 -12.84
N THR A 30 17.86 -22.45 -13.86
CA THR A 30 17.98 -21.24 -14.70
C THR A 30 17.34 -19.99 -14.09
N ARG A 31 16.73 -20.09 -12.90
CA ARG A 31 16.00 -19.00 -12.25
C ARG A 31 16.83 -17.74 -12.03
N LYS A 32 18.14 -17.89 -11.86
CA LYS A 32 19.08 -16.77 -11.64
C LYS A 32 19.50 -16.05 -12.91
N LYS A 33 19.13 -16.54 -14.11
CA LYS A 33 19.42 -15.84 -15.35
C LYS A 33 18.84 -14.43 -15.34
N ALA A 34 17.57 -14.28 -14.96
CA ALA A 34 16.94 -12.99 -14.72
C ALA A 34 15.70 -13.07 -13.81
N GLY A 35 14.93 -14.16 -13.90
CA GLY A 35 13.57 -14.20 -13.37
C GLY A 35 13.47 -14.09 -11.84
N ALA A 36 14.40 -14.69 -11.10
CA ALA A 36 14.39 -14.59 -9.66
C ALA A 36 14.80 -13.18 -9.16
N PHE A 37 15.62 -12.43 -9.91
CA PHE A 37 15.86 -11.02 -9.64
C PHE A 37 14.61 -10.19 -9.91
N PHE A 38 13.98 -10.34 -11.09
CA PHE A 38 12.77 -9.60 -11.45
C PHE A 38 11.61 -9.86 -10.48
N MET A 39 11.42 -11.10 -10.04
CA MET A 39 10.39 -11.44 -9.06
C MET A 39 10.61 -10.73 -7.72
N GLN A 40 11.87 -10.66 -7.26
CA GLN A 40 12.19 -9.93 -6.03
C GLN A 40 12.04 -8.42 -6.19
N THR A 41 12.45 -7.86 -7.33
CA THR A 41 12.23 -6.45 -7.63
C THR A 41 10.74 -6.11 -7.67
N LEU A 42 9.91 -6.96 -8.27
CA LEU A 42 8.46 -6.83 -8.27
C LEU A 42 7.91 -6.83 -6.84
N TRP A 43 8.27 -7.84 -6.04
CA TRP A 43 7.77 -7.98 -4.68
C TRP A 43 8.14 -6.78 -3.81
N GLN A 44 9.41 -6.38 -3.82
CA GLN A 44 9.90 -5.25 -3.02
C GLN A 44 9.32 -3.92 -3.50
N GLY A 45 9.26 -3.69 -4.82
CA GLY A 45 8.65 -2.50 -5.39
C GLY A 45 7.16 -2.40 -5.03
N ASN A 46 6.44 -3.52 -5.04
CA ASN A 46 5.05 -3.59 -4.61
C ASN A 46 4.89 -3.28 -3.11
N ALA A 47 5.78 -3.78 -2.25
CA ALA A 47 5.78 -3.50 -0.81
C ALA A 47 6.02 -2.01 -0.51
N VAL A 48 7.02 -1.39 -1.15
CA VAL A 48 7.32 0.04 -0.95
C VAL A 48 6.17 0.92 -1.45
N THR A 49 5.65 0.65 -2.64
CA THR A 49 4.53 1.41 -3.20
C THR A 49 3.23 1.21 -2.44
N ASN A 50 3.05 0.07 -1.75
CA ASN A 50 1.96 -0.12 -0.79
C ASN A 50 2.06 0.80 0.42
N GLY A 51 3.26 1.12 0.92
CA GLY A 51 3.42 2.09 2.01
C GLY A 51 3.27 3.54 1.55
N MET A 52 3.57 3.82 0.28
CA MET A 52 3.63 5.18 -0.25
C MET A 52 2.26 5.88 -0.33
N PHE A 53 1.19 5.16 -0.69
CA PHE A 53 -0.12 5.76 -0.92
C PHE A 53 -1.17 5.25 0.07
N LEU A 54 -1.99 6.15 0.61
CA LEU A 54 -3.09 5.75 1.52
C LEU A 54 -4.06 4.78 0.84
N THR A 55 -4.20 4.84 -0.48
CA THR A 55 -5.14 4.03 -1.25
C THR A 55 -4.52 2.81 -1.91
N SER A 56 -3.24 2.47 -1.69
CA SER A 56 -2.61 1.34 -2.41
C SER A 56 -2.89 -0.05 -1.84
N MET A 57 -3.37 -0.14 -0.60
CA MET A 57 -3.71 -1.39 0.06
C MET A 57 -4.80 -1.17 1.11
N ALA A 58 -5.72 -2.14 1.28
CA ALA A 58 -6.80 -2.11 2.26
C ALA A 58 -6.37 -1.80 3.71
N GLY A 59 -5.16 -2.21 4.11
CA GLY A 59 -4.62 -1.90 5.44
C GLY A 59 -4.42 -0.41 5.71
N ASN A 60 -4.17 0.40 4.68
CA ASN A 60 -3.82 1.81 4.87
C ASN A 60 -5.06 2.66 5.24
N PRO A 61 -6.22 2.57 4.56
CA PRO A 61 -7.42 3.26 5.02
C PRO A 61 -7.93 2.71 6.36
N LEU A 62 -7.66 1.44 6.67
CA LEU A 62 -7.95 0.87 7.99
C LEU A 62 -7.14 1.57 9.08
N ILE A 63 -5.84 1.75 8.87
CA ILE A 63 -4.98 2.53 9.77
C ILE A 63 -5.53 3.95 9.94
N ALA A 64 -5.82 4.66 8.85
CA ALA A 64 -6.34 6.02 8.94
C ALA A 64 -7.66 6.10 9.74
N SER A 65 -8.54 5.12 9.55
CA SER A 65 -9.80 5.02 10.29
C SER A 65 -9.57 4.73 11.77
N LEU A 66 -8.69 3.78 12.09
CA LEU A 66 -8.33 3.43 13.47
C LEU A 66 -7.70 4.63 14.19
N VAL A 67 -6.86 5.42 13.52
CA VAL A 67 -6.28 6.64 14.10
C VAL A 67 -7.35 7.67 14.42
N LEU A 68 -8.30 7.88 13.50
CA LEU A 68 -9.41 8.80 13.73
C LEU A 68 -10.29 8.35 14.91
N THR A 69 -10.67 7.07 14.97
CA THR A 69 -11.59 6.57 16.02
C THR A 69 -10.93 6.39 17.38
N THR A 70 -9.62 6.12 17.41
CA THR A 70 -8.89 5.82 18.65
C THR A 70 -8.22 7.07 19.22
N PHE A 71 -7.68 7.93 18.36
CA PHE A 71 -6.85 9.07 18.76
C PHE A 71 -7.43 10.42 18.33
N GLY A 72 -8.53 10.45 17.56
CA GLY A 72 -9.18 11.70 17.12
C GLY A 72 -8.40 12.46 16.05
N VAL A 73 -7.39 11.84 15.42
CA VAL A 73 -6.56 12.48 14.39
C VAL A 73 -7.01 12.04 13.01
N GLU A 74 -7.35 13.00 12.14
CA GLU A 74 -7.70 12.71 10.76
C GLU A 74 -6.45 12.58 9.90
N ILE A 75 -6.22 11.40 9.32
CA ILE A 75 -5.14 11.20 8.35
C ILE A 75 -5.66 11.45 6.93
N SER A 76 -5.41 12.66 6.43
CA SER A 76 -5.68 13.01 5.03
C SER A 76 -4.71 12.29 4.08
N TRP A 77 -5.15 11.99 2.85
CA TRP A 77 -4.33 11.39 1.80
C TRP A 77 -3.07 12.23 1.49
N GLY A 78 -3.25 13.51 1.13
CA GLY A 78 -2.18 14.39 0.65
C GLY A 78 -1.38 15.09 1.76
N GLY A 79 -2.00 15.32 2.91
CA GLY A 79 -1.34 15.94 4.06
C GLY A 79 -0.51 14.92 4.83
N LEU A 80 -1.08 14.35 5.89
CA LEU A 80 -0.34 13.48 6.82
C LEU A 80 0.26 12.22 6.17
N TRP A 81 -0.48 11.49 5.33
CA TRP A 81 0.02 10.23 4.78
C TRP A 81 1.12 10.45 3.74
N ALA A 82 0.83 11.17 2.65
CA ALA A 82 1.78 11.35 1.56
C ALA A 82 3.05 12.08 2.01
N MET A 83 2.94 13.13 2.85
CA MET A 83 4.13 13.83 3.36
C MET A 83 4.98 12.93 4.28
N GLY A 84 4.36 12.10 5.11
CA GLY A 84 5.08 11.17 5.98
C GLY A 84 5.72 10.00 5.22
N ALA A 85 5.10 9.55 4.13
CA ALA A 85 5.54 8.38 3.39
C ALA A 85 6.52 8.69 2.25
N ILE A 86 6.48 9.88 1.65
CA ILE A 86 7.22 10.16 0.39
C ILE A 86 8.74 10.03 0.54
N VAL A 87 9.32 10.61 1.59
CA VAL A 87 10.78 10.57 1.82
C VAL A 87 11.27 9.13 2.04
N PRO A 88 10.76 8.36 3.03
CA PRO A 88 11.22 7.00 3.24
C PRO A 88 10.95 6.11 2.02
N ALA A 89 9.81 6.30 1.34
CA ALA A 89 9.48 5.49 0.18
C ALA A 89 10.39 5.77 -1.03
N LEU A 90 10.73 7.03 -1.32
CA LEU A 90 11.71 7.37 -2.38
C LEU A 90 13.10 6.81 -2.06
N VAL A 91 13.53 6.91 -0.79
CA VAL A 91 14.79 6.31 -0.34
C VAL A 91 14.76 4.80 -0.54
N SER A 92 13.67 4.11 -0.13
CA SER A 92 13.53 2.68 -0.34
C SER A 92 13.48 2.28 -1.82
N LEU A 93 12.81 3.06 -2.67
CA LEU A 93 12.77 2.82 -4.12
C LEU A 93 14.14 2.96 -4.79
N ALA A 94 15.03 3.81 -4.26
CA ALA A 94 16.40 3.92 -4.76
C ALA A 94 17.32 2.82 -4.19
N VAL A 95 17.24 2.58 -2.88
CA VAL A 95 18.18 1.71 -2.15
C VAL A 95 17.87 0.23 -2.38
N ILE A 96 16.61 -0.19 -2.32
CA ILE A 96 16.26 -1.62 -2.37
C ILE A 96 16.66 -2.27 -3.71
N PRO A 97 16.40 -1.67 -4.90
CA PRO A 97 16.85 -2.25 -6.16
C PRO A 97 18.38 -2.39 -6.24
N TYR A 98 19.12 -1.41 -5.72
CA TYR A 98 20.58 -1.46 -5.67
C TYR A 98 21.08 -2.60 -4.76
N VAL A 99 20.50 -2.73 -3.57
CA VAL A 99 20.82 -3.81 -2.63
C VAL A 99 20.48 -5.18 -3.23
N LEU A 100 19.30 -5.32 -3.84
CA LEU A 100 18.90 -6.54 -4.55
C LEU A 100 19.89 -6.88 -5.67
N TYR A 101 20.35 -5.90 -6.44
CA TYR A 101 21.31 -6.12 -7.51
C TYR A 101 22.67 -6.61 -6.98
N LYS A 102 23.06 -6.22 -5.77
CA LYS A 102 24.29 -6.71 -5.13
C LYS A 102 24.15 -8.10 -4.52
N ILE A 103 23.05 -8.38 -3.82
CA ILE A 103 22.85 -9.63 -3.08
C ILE A 103 22.34 -10.74 -4.00
N TYR A 104 21.56 -10.39 -5.02
CA TYR A 104 20.89 -11.33 -5.90
C TYR A 104 20.96 -10.91 -7.38
N PRO A 105 22.17 -10.70 -7.94
CA PRO A 105 22.34 -10.20 -9.30
C PRO A 105 21.77 -11.16 -10.35
N PRO A 106 21.14 -10.64 -11.42
CA PRO A 106 20.83 -11.45 -12.59
C PRO A 106 22.13 -11.82 -13.33
N GLN A 107 22.18 -13.03 -13.89
CA GLN A 107 23.33 -13.47 -14.71
C GLN A 107 23.32 -12.79 -16.08
N ILE A 108 22.13 -12.58 -16.66
CA ILE A 108 21.95 -11.81 -17.90
C ILE A 108 21.80 -10.34 -17.52
N LYS A 109 22.77 -9.52 -17.92
CA LYS A 109 22.82 -8.09 -17.63
C LYS A 109 22.71 -7.21 -18.87
N ASP A 110 22.93 -7.81 -20.04
CA ASP A 110 22.77 -7.14 -21.33
C ASP A 110 21.83 -7.97 -22.20
N TYR A 111 20.90 -7.28 -22.84
CA TYR A 111 19.93 -7.86 -23.77
C TYR A 111 19.70 -6.88 -24.91
N PRO A 112 20.63 -6.80 -25.89
CA PRO A 112 20.64 -5.76 -26.92
C PRO A 112 19.37 -5.75 -27.77
N GLN A 113 18.79 -6.93 -28.03
CA GLN A 113 17.56 -7.13 -28.78
C GLN A 113 16.30 -6.60 -28.06
N GLY A 114 16.38 -6.36 -26.74
CA GLY A 114 15.23 -5.92 -25.94
C GLY A 114 14.63 -4.60 -26.41
N LYS A 115 15.46 -3.67 -26.90
CA LYS A 115 14.96 -2.39 -27.43
C LYS A 115 14.16 -2.57 -28.72
N GLU A 116 14.58 -3.47 -29.60
CA GLU A 116 13.89 -3.74 -30.86
C GLU A 116 12.56 -4.44 -30.62
N ILE A 117 12.56 -5.46 -29.73
CA ILE A 117 11.34 -6.17 -29.33
C ILE A 117 10.35 -5.21 -28.68
N ALA A 118 10.79 -4.37 -27.74
CA ALA A 118 9.92 -3.39 -27.09
C ALA A 118 9.32 -2.38 -28.08
N ARG A 119 10.09 -1.93 -29.08
CA ARG A 119 9.56 -1.06 -30.15
C ARG A 119 8.55 -1.78 -31.03
N ALA A 120 8.81 -3.04 -31.38
CA ALA A 120 7.89 -3.85 -32.18
C ALA A 120 6.57 -4.09 -31.43
N GLU A 121 6.61 -4.43 -30.15
CA GLU A 121 5.41 -4.61 -29.32
C GLU A 121 4.65 -3.28 -29.11
N LEU A 122 5.37 -2.16 -28.89
CA LEU A 122 4.73 -0.83 -28.80
C LEU A 122 4.03 -0.46 -30.11
N ALA A 123 4.61 -0.77 -31.26
CA ALA A 123 3.99 -0.52 -32.56
C ALA A 123 2.72 -1.35 -32.77
N LYS A 124 2.65 -2.56 -32.20
CA LYS A 124 1.45 -3.43 -32.25
C LYS A 124 0.28 -2.91 -31.39
N LEU A 125 0.56 -2.21 -30.28
CA LEU A 125 -0.47 -1.63 -29.42
C LEU A 125 -1.26 -0.52 -30.13
N GLY A 126 -0.62 0.21 -31.05
CA GLY A 126 -1.25 1.29 -31.80
C GLY A 126 -1.50 2.56 -30.97
N SER A 127 -2.45 3.39 -31.42
CA SER A 127 -2.83 4.63 -30.73
C SER A 127 -3.69 4.34 -29.50
N LEU A 128 -3.58 5.19 -28.47
CA LEU A 128 -4.43 5.11 -27.28
C LEU A 128 -5.91 5.07 -27.63
N GLN A 129 -6.62 4.13 -27.03
CA GLN A 129 -8.05 3.99 -27.16
C GLN A 129 -8.78 5.05 -26.33
N LYS A 130 -10.03 5.35 -26.71
CA LYS A 130 -10.86 6.35 -26.01
C LYS A 130 -10.97 6.06 -24.52
N ASN A 131 -11.14 4.80 -24.14
CA ASN A 131 -11.28 4.38 -22.74
C ASN A 131 -9.98 4.62 -21.94
N GLU A 132 -8.82 4.40 -22.55
CA GLU A 132 -7.52 4.65 -21.92
C GLU A 132 -7.30 6.14 -21.66
N ILE A 133 -7.69 6.99 -22.63
CA ILE A 133 -7.61 8.45 -22.49
C ILE A 133 -8.52 8.94 -21.36
N VAL A 134 -9.76 8.45 -21.30
CA VAL A 134 -10.70 8.79 -20.22
C VAL A 134 -10.13 8.34 -18.86
N MET A 135 -9.60 7.11 -18.77
CA MET A 135 -9.00 6.60 -17.52
C MET A 135 -7.82 7.47 -17.04
N ILE A 136 -6.94 7.88 -17.95
CA ILE A 136 -5.83 8.79 -17.63
C ILE A 136 -6.36 10.14 -17.13
N GLY A 137 -7.37 10.69 -17.80
CA GLY A 137 -8.02 11.94 -17.41
C GLY A 137 -8.65 11.86 -16.00
N VAL A 138 -9.37 10.78 -15.71
CA VAL A 138 -9.96 10.52 -14.39
C VAL A 138 -8.88 10.41 -13.31
N PHE A 139 -7.79 9.70 -13.59
CA PHE A 139 -6.68 9.55 -12.65
C PHE A 139 -6.01 10.88 -12.32
N ILE A 140 -5.68 11.68 -13.33
CA ILE A 140 -5.09 13.02 -13.14
C ILE A 140 -6.08 13.94 -12.41
N GLY A 141 -7.36 13.92 -12.79
CA GLY A 141 -8.40 14.70 -12.14
C GLY A 141 -8.55 14.35 -10.65
N ALA A 142 -8.54 13.06 -10.30
CA ALA A 142 -8.60 12.61 -8.91
C ALA A 142 -7.39 13.09 -8.09
N LEU A 143 -6.18 13.05 -8.65
CA LEU A 143 -4.98 13.59 -7.99
C LEU A 143 -5.09 15.09 -7.73
N ILE A 144 -5.60 15.86 -8.70
CA ILE A 144 -5.81 17.31 -8.54
C ILE A 144 -6.84 17.60 -7.45
N LEU A 145 -7.98 16.89 -7.47
CA LEU A 145 -9.03 17.05 -6.46
C LEU A 145 -8.53 16.68 -5.05
N TRP A 146 -7.71 15.63 -4.92
CA TRP A 146 -7.09 15.29 -3.64
C TRP A 146 -6.06 16.33 -3.20
N ALA A 147 -5.20 16.82 -4.10
CA ALA A 147 -4.20 17.84 -3.79
C ALA A 147 -4.86 19.17 -3.37
N THR A 148 -6.05 19.46 -3.90
CA THR A 148 -6.85 20.65 -3.58
C THR A 148 -7.93 20.38 -2.52
N GLY A 149 -7.93 19.22 -1.86
CA GLY A 149 -8.95 18.83 -0.88
C GLY A 149 -9.10 19.83 0.28
N SER A 150 -8.00 20.41 0.75
CA SER A 150 -8.01 21.45 1.80
C SER A 150 -8.66 22.77 1.37
N ILE A 151 -8.71 23.04 0.05
CA ILE A 151 -9.31 24.26 -0.53
C ILE A 151 -10.76 23.98 -0.94
N THR A 152 -11.01 22.83 -1.55
CA THR A 152 -12.31 22.44 -2.09
C THR A 152 -13.26 21.88 -1.03
N GLY A 153 -12.74 21.47 0.13
CA GLY A 153 -13.50 20.78 1.18
C GLY A 153 -13.93 19.36 0.79
N LEU A 154 -13.47 18.85 -0.35
CA LEU A 154 -13.82 17.50 -0.82
C LEU A 154 -13.00 16.46 -0.05
N ASN A 155 -13.71 15.57 0.65
CA ASN A 155 -13.06 14.42 1.27
C ASN A 155 -12.67 13.36 0.22
N ALA A 156 -11.76 12.47 0.61
CA ALA A 156 -11.23 11.46 -0.30
C ALA A 156 -12.31 10.53 -0.87
N THR A 157 -13.34 10.19 -0.09
CA THR A 157 -14.46 9.33 -0.48
C THR A 157 -15.25 9.96 -1.63
N THR A 158 -15.59 11.24 -1.52
CA THR A 158 -16.33 11.96 -2.56
C THR A 158 -15.56 11.98 -3.87
N VAL A 159 -14.25 12.23 -3.83
CA VAL A 159 -13.40 12.22 -5.04
C VAL A 159 -13.39 10.84 -5.71
N VAL A 160 -13.29 9.75 -4.93
CA VAL A 160 -13.36 8.38 -5.47
C VAL A 160 -14.73 8.09 -6.10
N MET A 161 -15.82 8.50 -5.44
CA MET A 161 -17.17 8.30 -5.98
C MET A 161 -17.39 9.06 -7.29
N ILE A 162 -16.87 10.29 -7.41
CA ILE A 162 -16.87 11.05 -8.67
C ILE A 162 -16.09 10.29 -9.74
N ALA A 163 -14.88 9.82 -9.43
CA ALA A 163 -14.05 9.07 -10.37
C ALA A 163 -14.75 7.80 -10.89
N VAL A 164 -15.35 7.02 -10.00
CA VAL A 164 -16.14 5.82 -10.36
C VAL A 164 -17.35 6.20 -11.22
N GLY A 165 -18.08 7.25 -10.84
CA GLY A 165 -19.24 7.74 -11.62
C GLY A 165 -18.86 8.14 -13.04
N VAL A 166 -17.75 8.87 -13.22
CA VAL A 166 -17.23 9.24 -14.54
C VAL A 166 -16.84 7.98 -15.33
N MET A 167 -16.13 7.03 -14.72
CA MET A 167 -15.74 5.79 -15.42
C MET A 167 -16.94 4.95 -15.88
N LEU A 168 -18.02 4.91 -15.10
CA LEU A 168 -19.28 4.24 -15.48
C LEU A 168 -20.00 4.98 -16.62
N VAL A 169 -20.12 6.31 -16.55
CA VAL A 169 -20.81 7.13 -17.57
C VAL A 169 -20.13 7.04 -18.94
N PHE A 170 -18.79 7.02 -18.95
CA PHE A 170 -18.02 6.92 -20.19
C PHE A 170 -17.82 5.47 -20.67
N GLY A 171 -18.38 4.47 -19.98
CA GLY A 171 -18.26 3.05 -20.36
C GLY A 171 -16.83 2.51 -20.27
N VAL A 172 -15.98 3.13 -19.45
CA VAL A 172 -14.65 2.60 -19.12
C VAL A 172 -14.76 1.42 -18.17
N LEU A 173 -15.76 1.46 -17.29
CA LEU A 173 -16.07 0.41 -16.33
C LEU A 173 -17.52 -0.03 -16.53
N GLU A 174 -17.76 -1.33 -16.66
CA GLU A 174 -19.12 -1.88 -16.77
C GLU A 174 -19.73 -2.08 -15.38
N TRP A 175 -21.05 -1.92 -15.25
CA TRP A 175 -21.72 -2.09 -13.97
C TRP A 175 -21.52 -3.50 -13.38
N ASN A 176 -21.50 -4.53 -14.23
CA ASN A 176 -21.29 -5.90 -13.80
C ASN A 176 -19.86 -6.13 -13.27
N ASP A 177 -18.87 -5.47 -13.86
CA ASP A 177 -17.48 -5.49 -13.37
C ASP A 177 -17.39 -4.76 -12.02
N PHE A 178 -18.12 -3.65 -11.84
CA PHE A 178 -18.17 -2.92 -10.58
C PHE A 178 -18.69 -3.79 -9.42
N ILE A 179 -19.86 -4.40 -9.60
CA ILE A 179 -20.50 -5.21 -8.55
C ILE A 179 -19.81 -6.56 -8.37
N GLY A 180 -19.13 -7.06 -9.41
CA GLY A 180 -18.37 -8.32 -9.38
C GLY A 180 -17.03 -8.24 -8.63
N GLU A 181 -16.58 -7.04 -8.24
CA GLU A 181 -15.32 -6.84 -7.51
C GLU A 181 -15.45 -7.24 -6.03
N ASN A 182 -15.51 -8.56 -5.78
CA ASN A 182 -15.69 -9.14 -4.44
C ASN A 182 -14.65 -8.64 -3.42
N GLY A 183 -13.41 -8.36 -3.85
CA GLY A 183 -12.37 -7.87 -2.95
C GLY A 183 -12.68 -6.51 -2.33
N ALA A 184 -13.38 -5.62 -3.05
CA ALA A 184 -13.83 -4.34 -2.53
C ALA A 184 -14.95 -4.52 -1.50
N TRP A 185 -15.92 -5.39 -1.78
CA TRP A 185 -17.04 -5.70 -0.88
C TRP A 185 -16.59 -6.38 0.41
N ASP A 186 -15.71 -7.39 0.30
CA ASP A 186 -15.12 -8.07 1.45
C ASP A 186 -14.39 -7.07 2.35
N THR A 187 -13.59 -6.19 1.75
CA THR A 187 -12.87 -5.15 2.47
C THR A 187 -13.84 -4.21 3.20
N LEU A 188 -14.93 -3.79 2.55
CA LEU A 188 -15.94 -2.91 3.14
C LEU A 188 -16.59 -3.55 4.38
N ILE A 189 -17.05 -4.80 4.27
CA ILE A 189 -17.74 -5.51 5.36
C ILE A 189 -16.80 -5.77 6.55
N TRP A 190 -15.59 -6.26 6.27
CA TRP A 190 -14.60 -6.55 7.32
C TRP A 190 -14.11 -5.28 8.00
N MET A 191 -13.75 -4.24 7.25
CA MET A 191 -13.28 -2.98 7.84
C MET A 191 -14.36 -2.29 8.67
N GLY A 192 -15.61 -2.24 8.19
CA GLY A 192 -16.71 -1.63 8.94
C GLY A 192 -16.94 -2.30 10.30
N SER A 193 -16.92 -3.64 10.33
CA SER A 193 -17.09 -4.42 11.56
C SER A 193 -15.97 -4.15 12.57
N LEU A 194 -14.72 -4.11 12.10
CA LEU A 194 -13.54 -3.93 12.94
C LEU A 194 -13.40 -2.49 13.47
N ILE A 195 -13.69 -1.49 12.65
CA ILE A 195 -13.74 -0.08 13.06
C ILE A 195 -14.81 0.10 14.15
N THR A 196 -15.96 -0.58 14.03
CA THR A 196 -17.02 -0.52 15.04
C THR A 196 -16.56 -1.10 16.39
N LEU A 197 -15.87 -2.25 16.38
CA LEU A 197 -15.30 -2.86 17.58
C LEU A 197 -14.22 -1.97 18.21
N ALA A 198 -13.30 -1.43 17.42
CA ALA A 198 -12.26 -0.51 17.88
C ALA A 198 -12.86 0.76 18.51
N GLY A 199 -13.88 1.34 17.87
CA GLY A 199 -14.64 2.47 18.42
C GLY A 199 -15.33 2.14 19.73
N GLY A 200 -15.90 0.94 19.87
CA GLY A 200 -16.47 0.46 21.14
C GLY A 200 -15.43 0.34 22.24
N LEU A 201 -14.26 -0.24 21.95
CA LEU A 201 -13.16 -0.41 22.88
C LEU A 201 -12.57 0.94 23.36
N SER A 202 -12.46 1.90 22.43
CA SER A 202 -12.07 3.28 22.73
C SER A 202 -13.08 3.96 23.68
N LYS A 203 -14.39 3.84 23.40
CA LYS A 203 -15.45 4.39 24.27
C LYS A 203 -15.48 3.79 25.68
N LEU A 204 -15.08 2.52 25.83
CA LEU A 204 -14.96 1.85 27.12
C LEU A 204 -13.70 2.27 27.91
N GLY A 205 -12.86 3.15 27.36
CA GLY A 205 -11.67 3.66 28.04
C GLY A 205 -10.47 2.71 28.02
N PHE A 206 -10.51 1.64 27.22
CA PHE A 206 -9.42 0.66 27.14
C PHE A 206 -8.10 1.29 26.71
N VAL A 207 -8.13 2.22 25.76
CA VAL A 207 -6.93 2.92 25.25
C VAL A 207 -6.21 3.63 26.40
N THR A 208 -6.97 4.38 27.21
CA THR A 208 -6.46 5.11 28.37
C THR A 208 -5.96 4.15 29.44
N TRP A 209 -6.73 3.11 29.78
CA TRP A 209 -6.32 2.09 30.75
C TRP A 209 -5.02 1.38 30.34
N PHE A 210 -4.91 0.97 29.08
CA PHE A 210 -3.74 0.26 28.57
C PHE A 210 -2.51 1.18 28.51
N ALA A 211 -2.69 2.44 28.08
CA ALA A 211 -1.63 3.45 28.11
C ALA A 211 -1.12 3.67 29.54
N SER A 212 -2.01 3.77 30.53
CA SER A 212 -1.61 3.89 31.94
C SER A 212 -0.84 2.65 32.43
N LEU A 213 -1.30 1.44 32.08
CA LEU A 213 -0.59 0.21 32.43
C LEU A 213 0.84 0.18 31.86
N MET A 214 1.01 0.60 30.60
CA MET A 214 2.32 0.61 29.93
C MET A 214 3.23 1.75 30.39
N SER A 215 2.68 2.90 30.78
CA SER A 215 3.46 3.99 31.38
C SER A 215 4.21 3.54 32.64
N GLY A 216 3.64 2.62 33.42
CA GLY A 216 4.28 2.03 34.60
C GLY A 216 5.43 1.07 34.29
N THR A 217 5.42 0.40 33.13
CA THR A 217 6.46 -0.54 32.71
C THR A 217 7.55 0.10 31.84
N MET A 218 7.26 1.26 31.24
CA MET A 218 8.17 2.01 30.36
C MET A 218 8.89 3.18 31.05
N GLY A 219 8.64 3.40 32.35
CA GLY A 219 9.30 4.45 33.12
C GLY A 219 10.82 4.36 33.05
N GLY A 220 11.47 5.44 32.62
CA GLY A 220 12.92 5.56 32.53
C GLY A 220 13.53 5.22 31.16
N LEU A 221 12.76 4.75 30.19
CA LEU A 221 13.22 4.59 28.80
C LEU A 221 12.99 5.87 27.99
N SER A 222 13.92 6.21 27.10
CA SER A 222 13.69 7.31 26.15
C SER A 222 12.58 6.93 25.16
N TRP A 223 11.75 7.90 24.77
CA TRP A 223 10.68 7.69 23.80
C TRP A 223 11.21 7.07 22.49
N THR A 224 12.42 7.45 22.06
CA THR A 224 13.09 6.88 20.88
C THR A 224 13.31 5.38 21.01
N LEU A 225 13.80 4.92 22.17
CA LEU A 225 14.04 3.51 22.42
C LEU A 225 12.73 2.72 22.45
N VAL A 226 11.69 3.29 23.05
CA VAL A 226 10.34 2.70 23.03
C VAL A 226 9.83 2.55 21.60
N MET A 227 9.96 3.57 20.76
CA MET A 227 9.55 3.51 19.36
C MET A 227 10.30 2.43 18.57
N VAL A 228 11.61 2.29 18.77
CA VAL A 228 12.41 1.22 18.13
C VAL A 228 11.91 -0.16 18.55
N ILE A 229 11.69 -0.39 19.85
CA ILE A 229 11.18 -1.67 20.36
C ILE A 229 9.79 -1.97 19.78
N LEU A 230 8.89 -0.99 19.79
CA LEU A 230 7.54 -1.15 19.24
C LEU A 230 7.57 -1.51 17.76
N VAL A 231 8.39 -0.83 16.94
CA VAL A 231 8.54 -1.14 15.51
C VAL A 231 9.07 -2.56 15.32
N LEU A 232 10.11 -2.97 16.07
CA LEU A 232 10.67 -4.32 15.96
C LEU A 232 9.64 -5.39 16.33
N VAL A 233 8.97 -5.23 17.47
CA VAL A 233 7.93 -6.18 17.90
C VAL A 233 6.78 -6.20 16.88
N TYR A 234 6.35 -5.05 16.37
CA TYR A 234 5.29 -4.98 15.36
C TYR A 234 5.69 -5.73 14.08
N VAL A 235 6.91 -5.54 13.59
CA VAL A 235 7.41 -6.24 12.39
C VAL A 235 7.53 -7.75 12.62
N PHE A 236 8.12 -8.19 13.73
CA PHE A 236 8.34 -9.62 13.99
C PHE A 236 7.06 -10.36 14.34
N THR A 237 6.11 -9.70 15.00
CA THR A 237 4.81 -10.33 15.29
C THR A 237 4.03 -10.66 14.03
N HIS A 238 4.29 -9.98 12.91
CA HIS A 238 3.67 -10.29 11.63
C HIS A 238 3.94 -11.73 11.15
N TYR A 239 5.05 -12.37 11.57
CA TYR A 239 5.31 -13.78 11.26
C TYR A 239 4.25 -14.74 11.84
N PHE A 240 3.48 -14.31 12.85
CA PHE A 240 2.38 -15.08 13.43
C PHE A 240 1.02 -14.79 12.78
N PHE A 241 0.97 -13.90 11.79
CA PHE A 241 -0.27 -13.51 11.10
C PHE A 241 -0.22 -13.89 9.62
N ALA A 242 -1.26 -14.58 9.15
CA ALA A 242 -1.43 -14.88 7.72
C ALA A 242 -1.96 -13.68 6.91
N SER A 243 -2.41 -12.61 7.57
CA SER A 243 -3.01 -11.44 6.94
C SER A 243 -2.52 -10.13 7.58
N LEU A 244 -2.12 -9.18 6.74
CA LEU A 244 -1.72 -7.84 7.19
C LEU A 244 -2.90 -7.06 7.76
N THR A 245 -4.09 -7.18 7.18
CA THR A 245 -5.27 -6.48 7.71
C THR A 245 -5.66 -7.02 9.09
N ALA A 246 -5.57 -8.34 9.31
CA ALA A 246 -5.80 -8.94 10.61
C ALA A 246 -4.76 -8.47 11.65
N HIS A 247 -3.49 -8.40 11.26
CA HIS A 247 -2.41 -7.92 12.12
C HIS A 247 -2.58 -6.44 12.52
N ILE A 248 -2.89 -5.56 11.56
CA ILE A 248 -3.21 -4.15 11.80
C ILE A 248 -4.37 -4.02 12.79
N THR A 249 -5.44 -4.77 12.55
CA THR A 249 -6.65 -4.75 13.39
C THR A 249 -6.35 -5.13 14.83
N ALA A 250 -5.54 -6.17 15.03
CA ALA A 250 -5.26 -6.70 16.37
C ALA A 250 -4.31 -5.80 17.17
N MET A 251 -3.37 -5.13 16.50
CA MET A 251 -2.20 -4.56 17.19
C MET A 251 -2.05 -3.04 17.03
N TYR A 252 -2.55 -2.44 15.95
CA TYR A 252 -2.20 -1.06 15.60
C TYR A 252 -2.64 -0.03 16.65
N ALA A 253 -3.91 -0.08 17.08
CA ALA A 253 -4.45 0.86 18.08
C ALA A 253 -3.71 0.74 19.43
N THR A 254 -3.42 -0.48 19.86
CA THR A 254 -2.69 -0.77 21.09
C THR A 254 -1.25 -0.23 21.03
N PHE A 255 -0.53 -0.49 19.94
CA PHE A 255 0.84 -0.01 19.76
C PHE A 255 0.90 1.52 19.63
N GLY A 256 -0.07 2.11 18.93
CA GLY A 256 -0.21 3.57 18.82
C GLY A 256 -0.44 4.23 20.17
N ALA A 257 -1.27 3.64 21.04
CA ALA A 257 -1.52 4.16 22.38
C ALA A 257 -0.23 4.19 23.23
N VAL A 258 0.58 3.14 23.14
CA VAL A 258 1.88 3.06 23.84
C VAL A 258 2.88 4.06 23.29
N ALA A 259 2.95 4.21 21.95
CA ALA A 259 3.82 5.19 21.31
C ALA A 259 3.48 6.62 21.76
N ILE A 260 2.21 6.98 21.78
CA ILE A 260 1.75 8.30 22.23
C ILE A 260 2.05 8.51 23.73
N ALA A 261 1.77 7.52 24.57
CA ALA A 261 2.07 7.59 26.00
C ALA A 261 3.57 7.79 26.26
N ALA A 262 4.44 7.07 25.56
CA ALA A 262 5.89 7.19 25.70
C ALA A 262 6.41 8.58 25.30
N THR A 263 5.74 9.28 24.38
CA THR A 263 6.09 10.68 24.02
C THR A 263 5.61 11.72 25.02
N LEU A 264 4.59 11.42 25.83
CA LEU A 264 3.99 12.35 26.81
C LEU A 264 4.58 12.18 28.23
N CYS A 265 5.29 11.09 28.50
CA CYS A 265 5.92 10.78 29.79
C CYS A 265 7.33 11.40 29.97
N LEU A 266 7.76 12.27 29.06
CA LEU A 266 8.99 13.09 29.13
C LEU A 266 8.62 14.56 28.99
#